data_AF-A0A381Z942-F1
#
_entry.id   AF-A0A381Z942-F1
#
_cell.length_a   1.000
_cell.length_b   1.000
_cell.length_c   1.000
_cell.angle_alpha   90.00
_cell.angle_beta   90.00
_cell.angle_gamma   90.00
#
_symmetry.space_group_name_H-M   'P 1'
#
loop_
_entity.id
_entity.type
_entity.pdbx_description
1 polymer ?
#
loop_
_entity_poly.entity_id
_entity_poly.type
_entity_poly.pdbx_seq_one_letter_code
_entity_poly.pdbx_strand_id
1 'polypeptide(L)'
;MNSFTSLFMYRVPMDDTHTLHVTYTAYPQPPGENVQQDKIPYYIVPSSTDSEGNPIWQELDSNGGQDTMAWVSQGPINDRTKERLGASDKGVIMFRDLLSQQIVLVEDGGEPMNVFRD
;
A
#
# COMPACT_ATOMS: atom_id res chain seq x y z
N MET A 1 23.05 13.16 -13.70
CA MET A 1 21.62 13.48 -13.54
C MET A 1 21.06 12.47 -12.56
N ASN A 2 20.40 12.93 -11.49
CA ASN A 2 19.88 12.04 -10.45
C ASN A 2 18.67 11.27 -10.99
N SER A 3 18.94 10.04 -11.40
CA SER A 3 17.95 9.07 -11.86
C SER A 3 17.39 8.34 -10.64
N PHE A 4 16.36 8.90 -10.00
CA PHE A 4 15.71 8.23 -8.88
C PHE A 4 14.72 7.18 -9.39
N THR A 5 14.85 5.95 -8.89
CA THR A 5 13.83 4.91 -9.04
C THR A 5 12.52 5.41 -8.45
N SER A 6 11.44 5.35 -9.20
CA SER A 6 10.10 5.67 -8.71
C SER A 6 9.45 4.40 -8.19
N LEU A 7 9.03 4.42 -6.93
CA LEU A 7 8.32 3.32 -6.27
C LEU A 7 6.93 3.82 -5.88
N PHE A 8 5.90 3.21 -6.46
CA PHE A 8 4.51 3.43 -6.10
C PHE A 8 3.92 2.15 -5.53
N MET A 9 3.09 2.28 -4.51
CA MET A 9 2.45 1.14 -3.87
C MET A 9 0.97 1.43 -3.68
N TYR A 10 0.13 0.65 -4.32
CA TYR A 10 -1.32 0.77 -4.28
C TYR A 10 -1.91 -0.29 -3.34
N ARG A 11 -2.89 0.12 -2.54
CA ARG A 11 -3.69 -0.76 -1.69
C ARG A 11 -5.13 -0.62 -2.15
N VAL A 12 -5.67 -1.69 -2.71
CA VAL A 12 -7.03 -1.71 -3.27
C VAL A 12 -7.90 -2.59 -2.37
N PRO A 13 -8.95 -2.04 -1.74
CA PRO A 13 -9.89 -2.86 -0.99
C PRO A 13 -10.60 -3.81 -1.95
N MET A 14 -10.50 -5.12 -1.70
CA MET A 14 -11.18 -6.15 -2.47
C MET A 14 -12.50 -6.55 -1.80
N ASP A 15 -12.48 -6.60 -0.46
CA ASP A 15 -13.61 -6.74 0.44
C ASP A 15 -13.24 -6.12 1.81
N ASP A 16 -14.06 -6.35 2.84
CA ASP A 16 -13.87 -5.80 4.20
C ASP A 16 -12.59 -6.30 4.90
N THR A 17 -12.01 -7.40 4.44
CA THR A 17 -10.90 -8.11 5.09
C THR A 17 -9.70 -8.36 4.19
N HIS A 18 -9.83 -8.23 2.87
CA HIS A 18 -8.76 -8.45 1.91
C HIS A 18 -8.40 -7.19 1.13
N THR A 19 -7.10 -6.96 1.00
CA THR A 19 -6.52 -5.86 0.24
C THR A 19 -5.59 -6.40 -0.84
N LEU A 20 -5.80 -6.01 -2.09
CA LEU A 20 -4.81 -6.22 -3.14
C LEU A 20 -3.69 -5.18 -2.98
N HIS A 21 -2.47 -5.67 -2.82
CA HIS A 21 -1.27 -4.84 -2.74
C HIS A 21 -0.52 -4.91 -4.07
N VAL A 22 -0.37 -3.78 -4.76
CA VAL A 22 0.42 -3.68 -5.99
C VAL A 22 1.61 -2.75 -5.79
N THR A 23 2.81 -3.27 -5.94
CA THR A 23 4.04 -2.46 -6.00
C THR A 23 4.42 -2.25 -7.47
N TYR A 24 4.47 -0.99 -7.89
CA TYR A 24 4.89 -0.59 -9.23
C TYR A 24 6.20 0.20 -9.14
N THR A 25 7.24 -0.33 -9.77
CA THR A 25 8.57 0.28 -9.78
C THR A 25 8.94 0.67 -11.20
N ALA A 26 9.27 1.94 -11.40
CA ALA A 26 9.82 2.44 -12.66
C ALA A 26 11.28 2.83 -12.47
N TYR A 27 12.14 2.25 -13.30
CA TYR A 27 13.56 2.58 -13.34
C TYR A 27 13.82 3.57 -14.47
N PRO A 28 14.63 4.61 -14.23
CA PRO A 28 14.99 5.55 -15.27
C PRO A 28 15.87 4.88 -16.32
N GLN A 29 15.71 5.30 -17.58
CA GLN A 29 16.59 4.83 -18.66
C GLN A 29 18.01 5.38 -18.48
N PRO A 30 19.04 4.61 -18.86
CA PRO A 30 20.40 5.13 -18.94
C PRO A 30 20.48 6.32 -19.91
N PRO A 31 21.28 7.36 -19.61
CA PRO A 31 21.40 8.51 -20.48
C PRO A 31 21.87 8.13 -21.89
N GLY A 32 21.13 8.55 -22.92
CA GLY A 32 21.48 8.31 -24.32
C GLY A 32 21.08 6.93 -24.86
N GLU A 33 20.45 6.09 -24.04
CA GLU A 33 19.90 4.81 -24.48
C GLU A 33 18.40 4.93 -24.73
N ASN A 34 17.93 4.29 -25.80
CA ASN A 34 16.50 4.10 -26.06
C ASN A 34 16.15 2.65 -25.74
N VAL A 35 15.85 2.38 -24.47
CA VAL A 35 15.51 1.04 -24.00
C VAL A 35 14.05 0.74 -24.35
N GLN A 36 13.82 -0.19 -25.27
CA GLN A 36 12.48 -0.71 -25.54
C GLN A 36 12.17 -1.87 -24.62
N GLN A 37 11.00 -1.81 -23.98
CA GLN A 37 10.49 -2.86 -23.10
C GLN A 37 9.17 -3.38 -23.68
N ASP A 38 9.19 -4.59 -24.23
CA ASP A 38 7.99 -5.18 -24.87
C ASP A 38 6.91 -5.57 -23.85
N LYS A 39 7.33 -5.91 -22.62
CA LYS A 39 6.42 -6.31 -21.54
C LYS A 39 6.91 -5.83 -20.18
N ILE A 40 5.96 -5.53 -19.30
CA ILE A 40 6.24 -5.21 -17.89
C ILE A 40 6.38 -6.55 -17.13
N PRO A 41 7.55 -6.90 -16.59
CA PRO A 41 7.70 -8.09 -15.78
C PRO A 41 6.97 -7.90 -14.45
N TYR A 42 6.33 -8.96 -13.97
CA TYR A 42 5.72 -8.99 -12.65
C TYR A 42 5.87 -10.39 -12.05
N TYR A 43 5.74 -10.46 -10.74
CA TYR A 43 5.66 -11.69 -9.98
C TYR A 43 4.72 -11.49 -8.80
N ILE A 44 4.22 -12.57 -8.25
CA ILE A 44 3.41 -12.54 -7.04
C ILE A 44 4.35 -12.73 -5.85
N VAL A 45 4.24 -11.82 -4.88
CA VAL A 45 4.99 -11.92 -3.63
C VAL A 45 4.38 -13.07 -2.81
N PRO A 46 5.20 -14.03 -2.32
CA PRO A 46 4.70 -15.11 -1.48
C PRO A 46 4.09 -14.57 -0.18
N SER A 47 3.19 -15.34 0.41
CA SER A 47 2.59 -15.01 1.70
C SER A 47 3.65 -14.99 2.80
N SER A 48 3.56 -14.03 3.73
CA SER A 48 4.42 -14.00 4.92
C SER A 48 3.92 -14.93 6.04
N THR A 49 2.72 -15.51 5.90
CA THR A 49 2.14 -16.46 6.85
C THR A 49 1.69 -17.75 6.17
N ASP A 50 1.72 -18.84 6.92
CA ASP A 50 1.15 -20.13 6.50
C ASP A 50 -0.40 -20.14 6.62
N SER A 51 -1.01 -21.29 6.34
CA SER A 51 -2.47 -21.47 6.42
C SER A 51 -3.04 -21.38 7.84
N GLU A 52 -2.22 -21.53 8.86
CA GLU A 52 -2.60 -21.40 10.28
C GLU A 52 -2.34 -19.97 10.81
N GLY A 53 -1.76 -19.09 9.99
CA GLY A 53 -1.41 -17.73 10.36
C GLY A 53 -0.05 -17.59 11.05
N ASN A 54 0.75 -18.65 11.10
CA ASN A 54 2.10 -18.57 11.67
C ASN A 54 3.06 -17.89 10.67
N PRO A 55 4.06 -17.13 11.15
CA PRO A 55 5.04 -16.49 10.27
C PRO A 55 5.90 -17.52 9.52
N ILE A 56 6.08 -17.33 8.22
CA ILE A 56 7.05 -18.08 7.42
C ILE A 56 8.39 -17.33 7.48
N TRP A 57 9.26 -17.73 8.40
CA TRP A 57 10.48 -17.00 8.75
C TRP A 57 11.39 -16.67 7.57
N GLN A 58 11.47 -17.55 6.57
CA GLN A 58 12.28 -17.34 5.36
C GLN A 58 11.76 -16.17 4.52
N GLU A 59 10.45 -15.95 4.49
CA GLU A 59 9.83 -14.85 3.74
C GLU A 59 10.01 -13.50 4.46
N LEU A 60 10.40 -13.51 5.74
CA LEU A 60 10.64 -12.31 6.54
C LEU A 60 12.08 -11.78 6.43
N ASP A 61 12.96 -12.48 5.71
CA ASP A 61 14.31 -12.00 5.40
C ASP A 61 14.31 -10.95 4.27
N SER A 62 13.34 -10.04 4.33
CA SER A 62 13.17 -8.91 3.43
C SER A 62 12.35 -7.82 4.12
N ASN A 63 12.55 -6.56 3.71
CA ASN A 63 11.73 -5.45 4.20
C ASN A 63 10.24 -5.66 3.87
N GLY A 64 9.90 -6.12 2.66
CA GLY A 64 8.52 -6.36 2.24
C GLY A 64 7.84 -7.47 3.05
N GLY A 65 8.56 -8.53 3.40
CA GLY A 65 8.05 -9.58 4.29
C GLY A 65 7.80 -9.07 5.71
N GLN A 66 8.73 -8.28 6.25
CA GLN A 66 8.58 -7.67 7.59
C GLN A 66 7.39 -6.70 7.63
N ASP A 67 7.24 -5.84 6.61
CA ASP A 67 6.12 -4.92 6.50
C ASP A 67 4.79 -5.68 6.39
N THR A 68 4.75 -6.75 5.59
CA THR A 68 3.56 -7.60 5.45
C THR A 68 3.15 -8.20 6.79
N MET A 69 4.11 -8.68 7.59
CA MET A 69 3.83 -9.15 8.96
C MET A 69 3.30 -8.06 9.88
N ALA A 70 3.83 -6.83 9.79
CA ALA A 70 3.33 -5.70 10.56
C ALA A 70 1.87 -5.35 10.19
N TRP A 71 1.45 -5.59 8.95
CA TRP A 71 0.05 -5.42 8.54
C TRP A 71 -0.84 -6.55 9.07
N VAL A 72 -0.52 -7.81 8.76
CA VAL A 72 -1.43 -8.94 9.05
C VAL A 72 -1.55 -9.25 10.54
N SER A 73 -0.52 -8.96 11.33
CA SER A 73 -0.53 -9.18 12.79
C SER A 73 -1.55 -8.32 13.55
N GLN A 74 -2.08 -7.26 12.92
CA GLN A 74 -3.14 -6.43 13.51
C GLN A 74 -4.54 -7.07 13.39
N GLY A 75 -4.63 -8.19 12.69
CA GLY A 75 -5.88 -8.89 12.40
C GLY A 75 -6.65 -8.29 11.20
N PRO A 76 -7.72 -8.96 10.75
CA PRO A 76 -8.48 -8.54 9.56
C PRO A 76 -9.10 -7.15 9.69
N ILE A 77 -9.65 -6.84 10.87
CA ILE A 77 -10.21 -5.54 11.24
C ILE A 77 -9.76 -5.21 12.66
N ASN A 78 -9.00 -4.13 12.83
CA ASN A 78 -8.52 -3.72 14.14
C ASN A 78 -9.44 -2.66 14.78
N ASP A 79 -9.77 -2.82 16.06
CA ASP A 79 -10.56 -1.85 16.84
C ASP A 79 -9.71 -0.62 17.18
N ARG A 80 -9.84 0.43 16.35
CA ARG A 80 -9.07 1.68 16.51
C ARG A 80 -9.61 2.59 17.60
N THR A 81 -10.74 2.29 18.24
CA THR A 81 -11.29 3.16 19.32
C THR A 81 -10.39 3.22 20.56
N LYS A 82 -9.51 2.23 20.71
CA LYS A 82 -8.55 2.12 21.83
C LYS A 82 -7.12 2.52 21.45
N GLU A 83 -6.90 2.88 20.19
CA GLU A 83 -5.56 3.22 19.70
C GLU A 83 -5.05 4.53 20.31
N ARG A 84 -3.79 4.55 20.73
CA ARG A 84 -3.12 5.73 21.30
C ARG A 84 -2.02 6.18 20.38
N LEU A 85 -2.28 7.24 19.62
CA LEU A 85 -1.33 7.82 18.66
C LEU A 85 -0.34 8.74 19.36
N GLY A 86 0.94 8.65 18.98
CA GLY A 86 2.03 9.49 19.43
C GLY A 86 2.36 10.61 18.44
N ALA A 87 3.38 11.40 18.78
CA ALA A 87 3.82 12.53 17.94
C ALA A 87 4.32 12.10 16.54
N SER A 88 4.88 10.90 16.42
CA SER A 88 5.33 10.32 15.14
C SER A 88 4.18 10.00 14.18
N ASP A 89 2.96 9.86 14.69
CA ASP A 89 1.82 9.40 13.90
C ASP A 89 1.09 10.54 13.17
N LYS A 90 1.71 11.73 13.10
CA LYS A 90 1.13 12.91 12.45
C LYS A 90 0.61 12.61 11.03
N GLY A 91 1.34 11.82 10.25
CA GLY A 91 0.92 11.41 8.91
C GLY A 91 -0.35 10.55 8.91
N VAL A 92 -0.47 9.61 9.86
CA VAL A 92 -1.67 8.78 10.03
C VAL A 92 -2.87 9.63 10.42
N ILE A 93 -2.68 10.59 11.34
CA ILE A 93 -3.72 11.51 11.79
C ILE A 93 -4.23 12.34 10.60
N MET A 94 -3.32 12.95 9.83
CA MET A 94 -3.66 13.76 8.66
C MET A 94 -4.41 12.94 7.59
N PHE A 95 -3.97 11.71 7.35
CA PHE A 95 -4.61 10.86 6.36
C PHE A 95 -6.03 10.45 6.78
N ARG A 96 -6.24 10.09 8.06
CA ARG A 96 -7.57 9.73 8.58
C ARG A 96 -8.54 10.90 8.62
N ASP A 97 -8.05 12.09 8.96
CA ASP A 97 -8.84 13.32 8.90
C ASP A 97 -9.31 13.58 7.46
N LEU A 98 -8.40 13.47 6.48
CA LEU A 98 -8.74 13.58 5.07
C LEU A 98 -9.81 12.57 4.66
N LEU A 99 -9.62 11.28 4.96
CA LEU A 99 -10.60 10.24 4.62
C LEU A 99 -11.97 10.53 5.22
N SER A 100 -12.03 10.96 6.48
CA SER A 100 -13.29 11.29 7.15
C SER A 100 -14.02 12.43 6.45
N GLN A 101 -13.29 13.48 6.04
CA GLN A 101 -13.85 14.59 5.27
C GLN A 101 -14.36 14.15 3.89
N GLN A 102 -13.60 13.28 3.19
CA GLN A 102 -14.01 12.78 1.88
C GLN A 102 -15.23 11.85 1.96
N ILE A 103 -15.36 11.06 3.03
CA ILE A 103 -16.54 10.21 3.27
C ILE A 103 -17.79 11.08 3.43
N VAL A 104 -17.76 12.09 4.30
CA VAL A 104 -18.91 13.01 4.50
C VAL A 104 -19.29 13.69 3.19
N LEU A 105 -18.30 14.15 2.41
CA LEU A 105 -18.55 14.77 1.11
C LEU A 105 -19.32 13.84 0.15
N VAL A 106 -18.94 12.56 0.11
CA VAL A 106 -19.60 11.54 -0.72
C VAL A 106 -21.02 11.25 -0.22
N GLU A 107 -21.20 11.14 1.11
CA GLU A 107 -22.52 10.94 1.73
C GLU A 107 -23.49 12.09 1.41
N ASP A 108 -22.97 13.31 1.31
CA ASP A 108 -23.72 14.50 0.90
C ASP A 108 -23.94 14.59 -0.64
N GLY A 109 -23.52 13.59 -1.40
CA GLY A 109 -23.68 13.52 -2.86
C GLY A 109 -22.64 14.32 -3.66
N GLY A 110 -21.57 14.76 -3.01
CA GLY A 110 -20.43 15.42 -3.65
C GLY A 110 -19.45 14.44 -4.31
N GLU A 111 -18.42 15.00 -4.94
CA GLU A 111 -17.37 14.23 -5.62
C GLU A 111 -16.04 14.29 -4.83
N PRO A 112 -15.51 13.15 -4.36
CA PRO A 112 -14.28 13.14 -3.57
C PRO A 112 -13.05 13.40 -4.45
N MET A 113 -11.94 13.73 -3.79
CA MET A 113 -10.65 13.89 -4.47
C MET A 113 -10.23 12.62 -5.22
N ASN A 114 -9.40 12.81 -6.25
CA ASN A 114 -8.83 11.73 -7.06
C ASN A 114 -9.86 10.85 -7.79
N VAL A 115 -11.04 11.39 -8.05
CA VAL A 115 -11.98 10.83 -9.04
C VAL A 115 -11.61 11.40 -10.40
N PHE A 116 -11.24 10.51 -11.32
CA PHE A 116 -10.98 10.86 -12.71
C PHE A 116 -12.11 10.31 -13.56
N ARG A 117 -12.69 11.16 -14.40
CA ARG A 117 -13.69 10.80 -15.42
C ARG A 117 -13.08 11.12 -16.78
N ASP A 118 -13.32 10.23 -17.73
CA ASP A 118 -12.91 10.28 -19.14
C ASP A 118 -11.40 10.32 -19.39
#